data_AF-A0A1W9XD55-F1
#
_entry.id   AF-A0A1W9XD55-F1
#
_cell.length_a   1.000
_cell.length_b   1.000
_cell.length_c   1.000
_cell.angle_alpha   90.00
_cell.angle_beta   90.00
_cell.angle_gamma   90.00
#
_symmetry.space_group_name_H-M   'P 1'
#
loop_
_entity.id
_entity.type
_entity.pdbx_description
1 polymer ?
#
loop_
_entity_poly.entity_id
_entity_poly.type
_entity_poly.pdbx_seq_one_letter_code
_entity_poly.pdbx_strand_id
1 'polypeptide(L)' 'MDKRYRISYKMSVKENLEAIRNNGITDFVKEQYKEYHCPKCNGLISIHNKKCFECHEITKLVEK' A
#
# COMPACT_ATOMS: atom_id res chain seq x y z
N MET A 1 -8.41 12.47 -6.79
CA MET A 1 -7.34 11.53 -6.39
C MET A 1 -7.91 10.17 -5.99
N ASP A 2 -8.78 10.12 -4.98
CA ASP A 2 -9.36 8.88 -4.44
C ASP A 2 -10.00 7.94 -5.49
N LYS A 3 -10.85 8.48 -6.38
CA LYS A 3 -11.45 7.70 -7.49
C LYS A 3 -10.44 6.92 -8.31
N ARG A 4 -9.27 7.51 -8.58
CA ARG A 4 -8.19 6.85 -9.35
C ARG A 4 -7.59 5.70 -8.55
N TYR A 5 -7.36 5.89 -7.26
CA TYR A 5 -6.78 4.85 -6.40
C TYR A 5 -7.73 3.67 -6.22
N ARG A 6 -9.04 3.95 -6.09
CA ARG A 6 -10.05 2.88 -6.04
C ARG A 6 -10.07 2.05 -7.31
N ILE A 7 -10.05 2.70 -8.47
CA ILE A 7 -10.09 2.03 -9.78
C ILE A 7 -8.78 1.30 -10.08
N SER A 8 -7.63 1.95 -9.89
CA SER A 8 -6.33 1.43 -10.34
C SER A 8 -5.63 0.55 -9.31
N TYR A 9 -5.87 0.74 -8.01
CA TYR A 9 -5.10 0.09 -6.94
C TYR A 9 -5.99 -0.63 -5.92
N LYS A 10 -7.33 -0.62 -6.11
CA LYS A 10 -8.32 -1.26 -5.22
C LYS A 10 -8.21 -0.80 -3.76
N MET A 11 -7.87 0.48 -3.56
CA MET A 11 -7.75 1.08 -2.23
C MET A 11 -8.20 2.54 -2.25
N SER A 12 -8.47 3.11 -1.09
CA SER A 12 -8.97 4.47 -0.93
C SER A 12 -8.04 5.30 -0.08
N VAL A 13 -7.59 6.42 -0.61
CA VAL A 13 -6.76 7.35 0.15
C VAL A 13 -7.61 8.06 1.21
N LYS A 14 -8.91 8.27 0.95
CA LYS A 14 -9.83 8.85 1.93
C LYS A 14 -10.05 7.92 3.13
N GLU A 15 -10.28 6.63 2.88
CA GLU A 15 -10.49 5.66 3.96
C GLU A 15 -9.22 5.50 4.79
N ASN A 16 -8.04 5.55 4.17
CA ASN A 16 -6.77 5.58 4.90
C ASN A 16 -6.67 6.78 5.85
N LEU A 17 -7.03 7.99 5.39
CA LEU A 17 -7.02 9.18 6.24
C LEU A 17 -8.06 9.09 7.37
N GLU A 18 -9.23 8.51 7.10
CA GLU A 18 -10.25 8.26 8.12
C GLU A 18 -9.76 7.24 9.16
N ALA A 19 -9.10 6.16 8.73
CA ALA A 19 -8.50 5.18 9.63
C ALA A 19 -7.41 5.80 10.50
N ILE A 20 -6.51 6.62 9.93
CA ILE A 20 -5.49 7.36 10.69
C ILE A 20 -6.15 8.32 11.69
N ARG A 21 -7.21 9.03 11.29
CA ARG A 21 -7.91 9.97 12.18
C ARG A 21 -8.58 9.25 13.35
N ASN A 22 -9.17 8.08 13.11
CA ASN A 22 -9.97 7.38 14.11
C ASN A 22 -9.11 6.49 15.03
N ASN A 23 -8.08 5.83 14.48
CA ASN A 23 -7.30 4.79 15.17
C ASN A 23 -5.85 5.20 15.43
N GLY A 24 -5.39 6.30 14.83
CA GLY A 24 -4.01 6.77 14.93
C GLY A 24 -3.08 6.16 13.87
N ILE A 25 -1.98 6.87 13.60
CA ILE A 25 -1.01 6.49 12.56
C ILE A 25 -0.30 5.17 12.86
N THR A 26 0.01 4.89 14.12
CA THR A 26 0.75 3.68 14.51
C THR A 26 -0.02 2.41 14.16
N ASP A 27 -1.32 2.37 14.46
CA ASP A 27 -2.14 1.19 14.18
C ASP A 27 -2.47 1.07 12.70
N PHE A 28 -2.72 2.20 12.02
CA PHE A 28 -2.82 2.22 10.56
C PHE A 28 -1.58 1.61 9.89
N VAL A 29 -0.37 2.01 10.29
CA VAL A 29 0.88 1.46 9.73
C VAL A 29 0.96 -0.06 9.96
N LYS A 30 0.64 -0.56 11.17
CA LYS A 30 0.63 -2.00 11.43
C LYS A 30 -0.34 -2.75 10.51
N GLU A 31 -1.53 -2.20 10.27
CA GLU A 31 -2.51 -2.76 9.35
C GLU A 31 -1.97 -2.77 7.91
N GLN A 32 -1.35 -1.69 7.44
CA GLN A 32 -0.76 -1.64 6.09
C GLN A 32 0.36 -2.66 5.90
N TYR A 33 1.20 -2.89 6.93
CA TYR A 33 2.23 -3.94 6.89
C TYR A 33 1.63 -5.34 6.80
N LYS A 34 0.48 -5.59 7.43
CA LYS A 34 -0.24 -6.87 7.30
C LYS A 34 -0.89 -7.02 5.94
N GLU A 35 -1.54 -5.98 5.43
CA GLU A 35 -2.23 -5.99 4.13
C GLU A 35 -1.25 -6.15 2.96
N TYR A 36 -0.12 -5.44 2.99
CA TYR A 36 0.83 -5.33 1.88
C TYR A 36 2.15 -6.05 2.13
N HIS A 37 2.13 -7.16 2.87
CA HIS A 37 3.32 -7.99 3.06
C HIS A 37 3.65 -8.83 1.83
N CYS A 38 4.94 -9.07 1.62
CA CYS A 38 5.44 -10.01 0.64
C CYS A 38 5.38 -11.43 1.21
N PRO A 39 4.71 -12.39 0.56
CA PRO A 39 4.63 -13.76 1.07
C PRO A 39 5.99 -14.50 1.03
N LYS A 40 6.99 -13.97 0.30
CA LYS A 40 8.32 -14.58 0.17
C LYS A 40 9.31 -14.10 1.24
N CYS A 41 9.40 -12.80 1.49
CA CYS A 41 10.41 -12.21 2.39
C CYS A 41 9.82 -11.40 3.54
N ASN A 42 8.49 -11.30 3.64
CA ASN A 42 7.78 -10.50 4.62
C ASN A 42 8.04 -8.97 4.55
N GLY A 43 8.78 -8.50 3.53
CA GLY A 43 8.95 -7.08 3.22
C GLY A 43 7.69 -6.46 2.62
N LEU A 44 7.71 -5.16 2.31
CA LEU A 44 6.55 -4.47 1.74
C LEU A 44 6.40 -4.70 0.23
N ILE A 45 5.14 -4.71 -0.22
CA ILE A 45 4.75 -4.68 -1.63
C ILE A 45 4.19 -3.29 -1.97
N SER A 46 4.61 -2.75 -3.11
CA SER A 46 4.04 -1.51 -3.66
C SER A 46 2.58 -1.72 -4.11
N ILE A 47 1.69 -0.82 -3.72
CA ILE A 47 0.29 -0.82 -4.19
C ILE A 47 0.16 -0.54 -5.69
N HIS A 48 1.17 0.11 -6.29
CA HIS A 48 1.11 0.63 -7.65
C HIS A 48 1.49 -0.39 -8.71
N ASN A 49 2.56 -1.14 -8.49
CA ASN A 49 3.10 -2.11 -9.44
C ASN A 49 3.11 -3.55 -8.87
N LYS A 50 2.62 -3.75 -7.64
CA LYS A 50 2.57 -5.04 -6.93
C LYS A 50 3.92 -5.75 -6.80
N LYS A 51 5.02 -5.01 -6.95
CA LYS A 51 6.38 -5.51 -6.74
C LYS A 51 6.78 -5.33 -5.29
N CYS A 52 7.36 -6.39 -4.72
CA CYS A 52 8.05 -6.33 -3.44
C CYS A 52 9.33 -5.51 -3.57
N PHE A 53 9.56 -4.59 -2.63
CA PHE A 53 10.75 -3.72 -2.58
C PHE A 53 12.05 -4.47 -2.32
N GLU A 54 11.98 -5.64 -1.68
CA GLU A 54 13.15 -6.46 -1.36
C GLU A 54 13.42 -7.54 -2.42
N CYS A 55 12.35 -8.12 -3.00
CA CYS A 55 12.50 -9.27 -3.90
C CYS A 55 12.66 -8.89 -5.37
N HIS A 56 12.28 -7.68 -5.77
CA HIS A 56 12.27 -7.28 -7.18
C HIS A 56 13.10 -6.03 -7.39
N GLU A 57 13.78 -5.96 -8.53
CA GLU A 57 14.36 -4.73 -9.01
C GLU A 57 13.23 -3.77 -9.43
N ILE A 58 13.25 -2.56 -8.86
CA ILE A 58 12.24 -1.54 -9.11
C ILE A 58 12.89 -0.41 -9.90
N THR A 59 12.65 -0.40 -11.20
CA THR A 59 13.08 0.69 -12.10
C THR A 59 12.05 1.82 -12.19
N LYS A 60 10.77 1.52 -11.91
CA LYS A 60 9.66 2.49 -11.84
C LYS A 60 8.63 2.06 -10.79
N LEU A 61 8.13 3.01 -10.00
CA LEU A 61 7.11 2.76 -8.98
C LEU A 61 5.68 2.74 -9.53
N VAL A 62 5.45 3.49 -10.60
CA VAL A 62 4.17 3.57 -11.32
C VAL A 62 4.44 3.23 -12.77
N GLU A 63 3.70 2.26 -13.31
CA GLU A 63 3.92 1.75 -14.68
C GLU A 63 3.09 2.47 -15.75
N LYS A 64 2.36 3.53 -15.36
CA LYS A 64 1.56 4.37 -16.26
C LYS A 64 2.39 5.35 -17.08
#